data_AF-K5VBV8-F1
#
_entry.id   AF-K5VBV8-F1
#
_cell.length_a   1.000
_cell.length_b   1.000
_cell.length_c   1.000
_cell.angle_alpha   90.00
_cell.angle_beta   90.00
_cell.angle_gamma   90.00
#
_symmetry.space_group_name_H-M   'P 1'
#
loop_
_entity.id
_entity.type
_entity.pdbx_description
1 polymer ?
#
loop_
_entity_poly.entity_id
_entity_poly.type
_entity_poly.pdbx_seq_one_letter_code
_entity_poly.pdbx_strand_id
1 'polypeptide(L)'
;MDASSEQLNIRFPKPTIVSSSIAPIPTIDPGRTPETTQAVLDCLKDNHQRFHIFFNDWGFHNHASHHLLAIYAMGASPEVIRGAYDTHIAYQRPSKDRVCAATIDGKNWKDHLGDELYYQAYVAFFSQLLLSQDTKGFPAILEDYVFSTDANFVAGKNGAKPQMLGRFYSSLFHTLIHIAYGAEFGLPGLSAEGLAKCAVQSLDIEDVFAPEFFDVGSVDALASRLSSKAPSADVHALTILSRIEKDTDFAPDNFTFPDRRNLGSVYGVILSQADGKLSKYCDEWSKTVIPDRDVLKRKFEELVWMNTVVYGVGGWEGRALGEDSKGKFNADILLMHSVTSALMIASLLNTLGLDSAVLLLRAYFTFSILGYTARGRPALPVKEFYANTSPYPSPPDAPLTAAKDTIEPSTAPNPWLPIVQTTLVHPDEHLCKMQRALMHFAGCYGDTDPGALAHSGLQGAEVLDGTLFARVAVLTADRLRWMREGEEKQGWDHSGFAEGYKL
;
A
#
# COMPACT_ATOMS: atom_id res chain seq x y z
N MET A 1 19.16 2.57 -17.01
CA MET A 1 18.62 2.53 -18.38
C MET A 1 19.19 3.65 -19.23
N ASP A 2 19.72 3.33 -20.41
CA ASP A 2 20.22 4.37 -21.32
C ASP A 2 19.02 5.07 -21.97
N ALA A 3 18.92 6.39 -21.75
CA ALA A 3 17.91 7.26 -22.33
C ALA A 3 18.55 8.64 -22.54
N SER A 4 18.23 9.30 -23.64
CA SER A 4 18.63 10.70 -23.85
C SER A 4 17.92 11.62 -22.84
N SER A 5 18.46 12.81 -22.62
CA SER A 5 17.82 13.81 -21.76
C SER A 5 16.38 14.14 -22.21
N GLU A 6 16.13 14.14 -23.52
CA GLU A 6 14.80 14.33 -24.09
C GLU A 6 13.86 13.18 -23.73
N GLN A 7 14.30 11.93 -23.88
CA GLN A 7 13.52 10.76 -23.48
C GLN A 7 13.22 10.75 -21.98
N LEU A 8 14.18 11.16 -21.14
CA LEU A 8 13.97 11.28 -19.69
C LEU A 8 12.96 12.36 -19.33
N ASN A 9 12.95 13.48 -20.05
CA ASN A 9 11.96 14.55 -19.83
C ASN A 9 10.54 14.11 -20.20
N ILE A 10 10.39 13.26 -21.22
CA ILE A 10 9.10 12.67 -21.59
C ILE A 10 8.65 11.63 -20.56
N ARG A 11 9.57 10.82 -20.04
CA ARG A 11 9.28 9.78 -19.03
C ARG A 11 9.00 10.34 -17.65
N PHE A 12 9.65 11.45 -17.29
CA PHE A 12 9.52 12.13 -16.01
C PHE A 12 9.16 13.60 -16.25
N PRO A 13 7.92 13.87 -16.71
CA PRO A 13 7.42 15.23 -16.84
C PRO A 13 7.18 15.84 -15.45
N LYS A 14 6.87 17.14 -15.40
CA LYS A 14 6.40 17.77 -14.16
C LYS A 14 5.22 16.97 -13.59
N PRO A 15 5.25 16.59 -12.30
CA PRO A 15 4.17 15.79 -11.72
C PRO A 15 2.80 16.46 -11.87
N THR A 16 1.81 15.70 -12.34
CA THR A 16 0.43 16.13 -12.52
C THR A 16 -0.51 15.18 -11.81
N ILE A 17 -1.41 15.72 -11.00
CA ILE A 17 -2.40 14.92 -10.28
C ILE A 17 -3.51 14.52 -11.25
N VAL A 18 -3.81 13.22 -11.31
CA VAL A 18 -4.92 12.69 -12.11
C VAL A 18 -6.25 13.00 -11.42
N SER A 19 -7.25 13.44 -12.19
CA SER A 19 -8.60 13.70 -11.67
C SER A 19 -9.25 12.43 -11.11
N SER A 20 -9.93 12.55 -9.97
CA SER A 20 -10.65 11.44 -9.35
C SER A 20 -11.96 11.11 -10.06
N SER A 21 -12.34 9.83 -9.96
CA SER A 21 -13.67 9.37 -10.36
C SER A 21 -14.31 8.37 -9.38
N ILE A 22 -13.57 7.82 -8.41
CA ILE A 22 -14.07 6.81 -7.44
C ILE A 22 -13.61 7.10 -6.01
N ALA A 23 -12.32 7.32 -5.79
CA ALA A 23 -11.73 7.50 -4.46
C ALA A 23 -11.23 8.95 -4.24
N PRO A 24 -11.15 9.44 -3.00
CA PRO A 24 -10.52 10.73 -2.70
C PRO A 24 -9.12 10.84 -3.33
N ILE A 25 -8.79 12.02 -3.86
CA ILE A 25 -7.48 12.27 -4.48
C ILE A 25 -6.44 12.39 -3.36
N PRO A 26 -5.34 11.63 -3.39
CA PRO A 26 -4.25 11.79 -2.43
C PRO A 26 -3.82 13.25 -2.26
N THR A 27 -3.74 13.69 -1.00
CA THR A 27 -3.44 15.09 -0.68
C THR A 27 -2.03 15.46 -1.13
N ILE A 28 -1.90 16.69 -1.61
CA ILE A 28 -0.62 17.35 -1.84
C ILE A 28 -0.57 18.64 -1.02
N ASP A 29 0.33 18.67 -0.05
CA ASP A 29 0.45 19.73 0.93
C ASP A 29 1.19 20.97 0.38
N PRO A 30 0.96 22.15 0.98
CA PRO A 30 1.74 23.34 0.67
C PRO A 30 3.21 23.16 1.09
N GLY A 31 4.12 23.84 0.39
CA GLY A 31 5.56 23.82 0.68
C GLY A 31 6.43 23.64 -0.57
N ARG A 32 5.89 23.00 -1.61
CA ARG A 32 6.61 22.77 -2.87
C ARG A 32 6.88 24.05 -3.64
N THR A 33 8.09 24.17 -4.16
CA THR A 33 8.52 25.25 -5.07
C THR A 33 8.91 24.69 -6.45
N PRO A 34 9.17 25.55 -7.47
CA PRO A 34 9.80 25.11 -8.71
C PRO A 34 11.11 24.35 -8.48
N GLU A 35 11.95 24.80 -7.55
CA GLU A 35 13.23 24.18 -7.19
C GLU A 35 13.02 22.80 -6.56
N THR A 36 11.99 22.65 -5.73
CA THR A 36 11.58 21.36 -5.17
C THR A 36 11.19 20.38 -6.28
N THR A 37 10.40 20.86 -7.24
CA THR A 37 9.96 20.07 -8.40
C THR A 37 11.15 19.65 -9.27
N GLN A 38 12.11 20.55 -9.47
CA GLN A 38 13.33 20.21 -10.19
C GLN A 38 14.15 19.15 -9.44
N ALA A 39 14.34 19.30 -8.13
CA ALA A 39 15.10 18.36 -7.30
C ALA A 39 14.51 16.94 -7.36
N VAL A 40 13.18 16.78 -7.23
CA VAL A 40 12.56 15.45 -7.30
C VAL A 40 12.70 14.85 -8.71
N LEU A 41 12.57 15.64 -9.77
CA LEU A 41 12.76 15.15 -11.14
C LEU A 41 14.20 14.73 -11.42
N ASP A 42 15.18 15.48 -10.93
CA ASP A 42 16.60 15.14 -11.08
C ASP A 42 16.91 13.82 -10.37
N CYS A 43 16.46 13.66 -9.11
CA CYS A 43 16.64 12.42 -8.35
C CYS A 43 15.94 11.22 -9.00
N LEU A 44 14.71 11.37 -9.49
CA LEU A 44 13.98 10.28 -10.16
C LEU A 44 14.65 9.84 -11.47
N LYS A 45 15.10 10.81 -12.29
CA LYS A 45 15.83 10.51 -13.54
C LYS A 45 17.16 9.83 -13.26
N ASP A 46 17.91 10.31 -12.28
CA ASP A 46 19.16 9.70 -11.86
C ASP A 46 18.93 8.26 -11.37
N ASN A 47 17.89 8.03 -10.56
CA ASN A 47 17.52 6.70 -10.08
C ASN A 47 17.18 5.74 -11.22
N HIS A 48 16.33 6.16 -12.15
CA HIS A 48 15.95 5.41 -13.36
C HIS A 48 17.16 5.00 -14.21
N GLN A 49 18.16 5.88 -14.31
CA GLN A 49 19.33 5.62 -15.12
C GLN A 49 20.32 4.69 -14.41
N ARG A 50 20.59 4.94 -13.12
CA ARG A 50 21.72 4.33 -12.41
C ARG A 50 21.38 3.05 -11.70
N PHE A 51 20.15 2.87 -11.20
CA PHE A 51 19.86 1.81 -10.24
C PHE A 51 18.83 0.82 -10.76
N HIS A 52 18.95 -0.42 -10.28
CA HIS A 52 17.98 -1.47 -10.57
C HIS A 52 16.73 -1.29 -9.68
N ILE A 53 15.62 -1.93 -10.04
CA ILE A 53 14.39 -1.93 -9.22
C ILE A 53 14.50 -2.77 -7.95
N PHE A 54 15.54 -3.60 -7.89
CA PHE A 54 15.91 -4.40 -6.72
C PHE A 54 17.27 -3.91 -6.26
N PHE A 55 17.48 -3.66 -4.97
CA PHE A 55 18.77 -3.18 -4.47
C PHE A 55 19.74 -4.31 -4.09
N ASN A 56 19.27 -5.57 -4.05
CA ASN A 56 20.08 -6.74 -3.73
C ASN A 56 19.62 -7.98 -4.50
N ASP A 57 20.36 -9.09 -4.34
CA ASP A 57 20.09 -10.38 -4.97
C ASP A 57 18.95 -11.16 -4.31
N TRP A 58 18.38 -10.64 -3.23
CA TRP A 58 17.24 -11.25 -2.51
C TRP A 58 15.90 -10.70 -3.01
N GLY A 59 15.93 -9.82 -4.01
CA GLY A 59 14.74 -9.20 -4.60
C GLY A 59 14.17 -8.05 -3.77
N PHE A 60 14.93 -7.48 -2.82
CA PHE A 60 14.44 -6.33 -2.05
C PHE A 60 14.40 -5.08 -2.91
N HIS A 61 13.36 -4.26 -2.74
CA HIS A 61 12.95 -3.25 -3.71
C HIS A 61 13.66 -1.92 -3.53
N ASN A 62 13.97 -1.25 -4.64
CA ASN A 62 14.37 0.15 -4.62
C ASN A 62 13.18 1.03 -4.21
N HIS A 63 13.29 1.69 -3.05
CA HIS A 63 12.28 2.57 -2.48
C HIS A 63 12.52 4.06 -2.73
N ALA A 64 13.59 4.44 -3.45
CA ALA A 64 13.98 5.84 -3.60
C ALA A 64 12.82 6.68 -4.14
N SER A 65 12.18 6.24 -5.23
CA SER A 65 11.04 6.95 -5.81
C SER A 65 9.85 7.08 -4.85
N HIS A 66 9.60 6.07 -4.02
CA HIS A 66 8.51 6.10 -3.05
C HIS A 66 8.75 7.13 -1.96
N HIS A 67 9.97 7.14 -1.38
CA HIS A 67 10.36 8.13 -0.38
C HIS A 67 10.23 9.52 -0.98
N LEU A 68 10.91 9.77 -2.12
CA LEU A 68 10.97 11.09 -2.76
C LEU A 68 9.58 11.65 -3.10
N LEU A 69 8.70 10.84 -3.67
CA LEU A 69 7.34 11.29 -4.03
C LEU A 69 6.44 11.47 -2.79
N ALA A 70 6.62 10.67 -1.74
CA ALA A 70 5.89 10.86 -0.49
C ALA A 70 6.24 12.20 0.16
N ILE A 71 7.54 12.49 0.36
CA ILE A 71 7.95 13.75 0.99
C ILE A 71 7.75 14.96 0.07
N TYR A 72 7.82 14.78 -1.27
CA TYR A 72 7.43 15.80 -2.23
C TYR A 72 5.96 16.18 -2.06
N ALA A 73 5.06 15.19 -1.96
CA ALA A 73 3.65 15.42 -1.70
C ALA A 73 3.38 16.10 -0.35
N MET A 74 4.21 15.81 0.67
CA MET A 74 4.12 16.42 1.99
C MET A 74 4.78 17.81 2.09
N GLY A 75 5.26 18.37 0.98
CA GLY A 75 5.79 19.73 0.95
C GLY A 75 7.26 19.89 1.36
N ALA A 76 8.08 18.85 1.21
CA ALA A 76 9.52 18.90 1.47
C ALA A 76 10.25 20.01 0.68
N SER A 77 11.36 20.51 1.23
CA SER A 77 12.29 21.40 0.54
C SER A 77 13.19 20.63 -0.44
N PRO A 78 13.83 21.29 -1.42
CA PRO A 78 14.75 20.60 -2.33
C PRO A 78 15.97 19.97 -1.62
N GLU A 79 16.43 20.53 -0.50
CA GLU A 79 17.51 19.97 0.32
C GLU A 79 17.08 18.66 0.97
N VAL A 80 15.86 18.61 1.51
CA VAL A 80 15.29 17.40 2.11
C VAL A 80 15.11 16.30 1.06
N ILE A 81 14.62 16.64 -0.13
CA ILE A 81 14.49 15.70 -1.26
C ILE A 81 15.85 15.08 -1.63
N ARG A 82 16.89 15.91 -1.80
CA ARG A 82 18.23 15.43 -2.14
C ARG A 82 18.86 14.63 -1.01
N GLY A 83 18.73 15.10 0.23
CA GLY A 83 19.23 14.39 1.41
C GLY A 83 18.59 13.02 1.57
N ALA A 84 17.27 12.90 1.35
CA ALA A 84 16.60 11.61 1.32
C ALA A 84 17.19 10.72 0.23
N TYR A 85 17.36 11.23 -1.00
CA TYR A 85 17.96 10.46 -2.10
C TYR A 85 19.37 9.96 -1.78
N ASP A 86 20.20 10.79 -1.14
CA ASP A 86 21.56 10.42 -0.72
C ASP A 86 21.58 9.20 0.22
N THR A 87 20.55 9.04 1.06
CA THR A 87 20.42 7.82 1.91
C THR A 87 20.15 6.56 1.09
N HIS A 88 19.45 6.67 -0.04
CA HIS A 88 19.11 5.54 -0.90
C HIS A 88 20.31 5.10 -1.74
N ILE A 89 20.97 6.04 -2.42
CA ILE A 89 22.04 5.70 -3.38
C ILE A 89 23.23 4.98 -2.76
N ALA A 90 23.37 5.01 -1.43
CA ALA A 90 24.43 4.35 -0.68
C ALA A 90 24.39 2.81 -0.73
N TYR A 91 23.22 2.22 -1.02
CA TYR A 91 23.04 0.76 -1.00
C TYR A 91 22.39 0.18 -2.26
N GLN A 92 22.00 1.01 -3.23
CA GLN A 92 21.38 0.54 -4.47
C GLN A 92 22.37 -0.22 -5.36
N ARG A 93 21.89 -1.28 -6.02
CA ARG A 93 22.67 -1.98 -7.04
C ARG A 93 22.54 -1.29 -8.42
N PRO A 94 23.58 -1.34 -9.27
CA PRO A 94 23.54 -0.73 -10.60
C PRO A 94 22.45 -1.30 -11.52
N SER A 95 21.87 -0.47 -12.39
CA SER A 95 20.79 -0.85 -13.31
C SER A 95 21.21 -1.86 -14.38
N LYS A 96 22.50 -1.87 -14.73
CA LYS A 96 23.11 -2.78 -15.72
C LYS A 96 23.75 -4.01 -15.08
N ASP A 97 23.53 -4.23 -13.79
CA ASP A 97 23.94 -5.47 -13.15
C ASP A 97 23.05 -6.62 -13.67
N ARG A 98 23.69 -7.71 -14.13
CA ARG A 98 23.05 -8.95 -14.61
C ARG A 98 21.88 -8.73 -15.59
N VAL A 99 22.18 -8.29 -16.81
CA VAL A 99 21.17 -8.03 -17.86
C VAL A 99 21.18 -9.09 -18.97
N CYS A 100 19.99 -9.51 -19.41
CA CYS A 100 19.83 -10.28 -20.64
C CYS A 100 19.62 -9.33 -21.83
N ALA A 101 20.43 -9.48 -22.88
CA ALA A 101 20.25 -8.76 -24.14
C ALA A 101 19.12 -9.40 -24.97
N ALA A 102 17.88 -9.20 -24.53
CA ALA A 102 16.67 -9.66 -25.21
C ALA A 102 15.76 -8.49 -25.58
N THR A 103 14.92 -8.68 -26.60
CA THR A 103 13.84 -7.75 -26.94
C THR A 103 12.51 -8.37 -26.53
N ILE A 104 11.77 -7.65 -25.68
CA ILE A 104 10.39 -8.00 -25.33
C ILE A 104 9.43 -7.22 -26.24
N ASP A 105 8.43 -7.91 -26.77
CA ASP A 105 7.35 -7.38 -27.59
C ASP A 105 6.01 -8.06 -27.26
N GLY A 106 4.93 -7.64 -27.94
CA GLY A 106 3.60 -8.18 -27.71
C GLY A 106 3.45 -9.68 -27.98
N LYS A 107 4.43 -10.33 -28.64
CA LYS A 107 4.40 -11.76 -28.98
C LYS A 107 5.17 -12.64 -27.99
N ASN A 108 6.02 -12.06 -27.13
CA ASN A 108 6.86 -12.81 -26.19
C ASN A 108 6.87 -12.26 -24.76
N TRP A 109 6.11 -11.20 -24.44
CA TRP A 109 6.12 -10.59 -23.11
C TRP A 109 5.78 -11.54 -21.95
N LYS A 110 5.17 -12.69 -22.23
CA LYS A 110 4.83 -13.72 -21.23
C LYS A 110 5.93 -14.76 -21.00
N ASP A 111 6.94 -14.79 -21.86
CA ASP A 111 7.87 -15.92 -21.96
C ASP A 111 8.95 -15.90 -20.87
N HIS A 112 9.21 -14.74 -20.25
CA HIS A 112 10.31 -14.51 -19.30
C HIS A 112 9.85 -13.93 -17.94
N LEU A 113 8.60 -14.19 -17.56
CA LEU A 113 8.05 -13.69 -16.30
C LEU A 113 8.72 -14.37 -15.10
N GLY A 114 8.99 -13.60 -14.05
CA GLY A 114 9.70 -14.06 -12.85
C GLY A 114 11.22 -14.09 -12.97
N ASP A 115 11.80 -13.60 -14.08
CA ASP A 115 13.25 -13.54 -14.29
C ASP A 115 13.76 -12.10 -14.30
N GLU A 116 14.47 -11.71 -13.24
CA GLU A 116 15.03 -10.36 -13.09
C GLU A 116 16.04 -9.97 -14.17
N LEU A 117 16.66 -10.93 -14.84
CA LEU A 117 17.61 -10.66 -15.94
C LEU A 117 16.95 -9.92 -17.10
N TYR A 118 15.63 -10.06 -17.25
CA TYR A 118 14.83 -9.42 -18.29
C TYR A 118 14.25 -8.07 -17.88
N TYR A 119 14.52 -7.57 -16.67
CA TYR A 119 13.94 -6.33 -16.15
C TYR A 119 14.13 -5.15 -17.11
N GLN A 120 15.36 -4.92 -17.57
CA GLN A 120 15.67 -3.83 -18.50
C GLN A 120 14.91 -3.95 -19.84
N ALA A 121 14.74 -5.18 -20.35
CA ALA A 121 13.99 -5.44 -21.57
C ALA A 121 12.49 -5.16 -21.38
N TYR A 122 11.92 -5.53 -20.24
CA TYR A 122 10.54 -5.18 -19.88
C TYR A 122 10.36 -3.68 -19.69
N VAL A 123 11.29 -2.95 -19.08
CA VAL A 123 11.15 -1.50 -18.98
C VAL A 123 11.17 -0.85 -20.36
N ALA A 124 12.02 -1.32 -21.29
CA ALA A 124 12.04 -0.83 -22.65
C ALA A 124 10.68 -1.06 -23.35
N PHE A 125 10.12 -2.27 -23.22
CA PHE A 125 8.81 -2.64 -23.77
C PHE A 125 7.68 -1.76 -23.22
N PHE A 126 7.54 -1.67 -21.89
CA PHE A 126 6.47 -0.87 -21.29
C PHE A 126 6.67 0.63 -21.51
N SER A 127 7.91 1.12 -21.57
CA SER A 127 8.19 2.51 -21.96
C SER A 127 7.71 2.79 -23.38
N GLN A 128 7.95 1.88 -24.32
CA GLN A 128 7.48 2.05 -25.70
C GLN A 128 5.94 2.06 -25.77
N LEU A 129 5.27 1.17 -25.04
CA LEU A 129 3.81 1.14 -24.97
C LEU A 129 3.26 2.46 -24.41
N LEU A 130 3.77 2.91 -23.26
CA LEU A 130 3.29 4.11 -22.57
C LEU A 130 3.50 5.40 -23.37
N LEU A 131 4.51 5.44 -24.23
CA LEU A 131 4.82 6.60 -25.06
C LEU A 131 4.21 6.50 -26.47
N SER A 132 3.62 5.36 -26.83
CA SER A 132 2.98 5.17 -28.12
C SER A 132 1.63 5.88 -28.18
N GLN A 133 1.39 6.61 -29.26
CA GLN A 133 0.11 7.24 -29.59
C GLN A 133 -0.97 6.22 -29.97
N ASP A 134 -0.57 4.98 -30.30
CA ASP A 134 -1.50 3.92 -30.69
C ASP A 134 -2.16 3.24 -29.49
N THR A 135 -1.60 3.40 -28.29
CA THR A 135 -2.21 2.90 -27.06
C THR A 135 -3.23 3.90 -26.53
N LYS A 136 -4.30 3.42 -25.89
CA LYS A 136 -5.26 4.29 -25.17
C LYS A 136 -4.69 4.85 -23.85
N GLY A 137 -3.36 4.91 -23.72
CA GLY A 137 -2.65 5.39 -22.54
C GLY A 137 -2.53 4.36 -21.41
N PHE A 138 -2.02 4.84 -20.27
CA PHE A 138 -1.69 4.04 -19.10
C PHE A 138 -2.85 3.18 -18.55
N PRO A 139 -4.11 3.66 -18.45
CA PRO A 139 -5.23 2.82 -18.02
C PRO A 139 -5.36 1.54 -18.86
N ALA A 140 -5.38 1.66 -20.19
CA ALA A 140 -5.52 0.50 -21.07
C ALA A 140 -4.36 -0.49 -20.96
N ILE A 141 -3.14 0.00 -20.70
CA ILE A 141 -2.00 -0.88 -20.46
C ILE A 141 -2.18 -1.68 -19.17
N LEU A 142 -2.73 -1.09 -18.09
CA LEU A 142 -3.07 -1.86 -16.89
C LEU A 142 -4.15 -2.89 -17.17
N GLU A 143 -5.22 -2.51 -17.88
CA GLU A 143 -6.28 -3.42 -18.28
C GLU A 143 -5.70 -4.62 -19.06
N ASP A 144 -4.88 -4.36 -20.08
CA ASP A 144 -4.36 -5.38 -20.98
C ASP A 144 -3.32 -6.29 -20.31
N TYR A 145 -2.37 -5.73 -19.55
CA TYR A 145 -1.18 -6.45 -19.07
C TYR A 145 -1.24 -6.85 -17.59
N VAL A 146 -2.24 -6.42 -16.83
CA VAL A 146 -2.40 -6.79 -15.40
C VAL A 146 -3.74 -7.46 -15.14
N PHE A 147 -4.84 -6.85 -15.59
CA PHE A 147 -6.19 -7.28 -15.18
C PHE A 147 -6.89 -8.23 -16.16
N SER A 148 -6.49 -8.25 -17.43
CA SER A 148 -7.15 -9.06 -18.45
C SER A 148 -7.05 -10.57 -18.18
N THR A 149 -8.01 -11.33 -18.69
CA THR A 149 -7.95 -12.79 -18.73
C THR A 149 -6.69 -13.29 -19.45
N ASP A 150 -6.24 -12.59 -20.50
CA ASP A 150 -5.04 -12.92 -21.26
C ASP A 150 -3.77 -12.80 -20.39
N ALA A 151 -3.70 -11.76 -19.57
CA ALA A 151 -2.61 -11.49 -18.62
C ALA A 151 -2.65 -12.36 -17.35
N ASN A 152 -3.63 -13.24 -17.19
CA ASN A 152 -3.73 -14.08 -16.00
C ASN A 152 -3.81 -15.57 -16.32
N PHE A 153 -4.47 -15.96 -17.43
CA PHE A 153 -4.80 -17.35 -17.70
C PHE A 153 -4.27 -17.89 -19.04
N VAL A 154 -3.92 -17.03 -20.00
CA VAL A 154 -3.42 -17.46 -21.30
C VAL A 154 -1.91 -17.62 -21.25
N ALA A 155 -1.45 -18.86 -21.35
CA ALA A 155 -0.05 -19.22 -21.22
C ALA A 155 0.85 -18.55 -22.28
N GLY A 156 2.08 -18.24 -21.89
CA GLY A 156 3.16 -17.90 -22.82
C GLY A 156 3.62 -19.12 -23.63
N LYS A 157 4.62 -18.93 -24.49
CA LYS A 157 5.21 -20.03 -25.28
C LYS A 157 5.93 -21.06 -24.42
N ASN A 158 6.33 -20.66 -23.21
CA ASN A 158 6.89 -21.53 -22.19
C ASN A 158 5.84 -22.42 -21.49
N GLY A 159 4.54 -22.26 -21.79
CA GLY A 159 3.44 -23.02 -21.20
C GLY A 159 2.99 -22.53 -19.82
N ALA A 160 3.66 -21.53 -19.23
CA ALA A 160 3.31 -20.97 -17.93
C ALA A 160 2.23 -19.88 -18.05
N LYS A 161 1.29 -19.87 -17.11
CA LYS A 161 0.29 -18.80 -16.99
C LYS A 161 0.96 -17.53 -16.42
N PRO A 162 0.63 -16.32 -16.91
CA PRO A 162 1.33 -15.11 -16.45
C PRO A 162 1.03 -14.71 -15.00
N GLN A 163 -0.23 -14.85 -14.57
CA GLN A 163 -0.72 -14.49 -13.23
C GLN A 163 -0.34 -13.06 -12.81
N MET A 164 -0.49 -12.11 -13.74
CA MET A 164 -0.01 -10.74 -13.54
C MET A 164 -0.73 -10.01 -12.40
N LEU A 165 -2.01 -10.31 -12.14
CA LEU A 165 -2.71 -9.75 -10.98
C LEU A 165 -2.12 -10.28 -9.66
N GLY A 166 -1.77 -11.57 -9.59
CA GLY A 166 -1.10 -12.11 -8.41
C GLY A 166 0.28 -11.54 -8.18
N ARG A 167 1.06 -11.37 -9.26
CA ARG A 167 2.34 -10.65 -9.20
C ARG A 167 2.11 -9.23 -8.72
N PHE A 168 1.13 -8.50 -9.25
CA PHE A 168 0.84 -7.12 -8.85
C PHE A 168 0.71 -6.91 -7.33
N TYR A 169 0.13 -7.89 -6.61
CA TYR A 169 -0.02 -7.91 -5.14
C TYR A 169 1.15 -8.52 -4.37
N SER A 170 2.03 -9.28 -5.04
CA SER A 170 3.17 -9.96 -4.41
C SER A 170 4.16 -8.96 -3.81
N SER A 171 5.04 -9.49 -2.96
CA SER A 171 6.15 -8.75 -2.38
C SER A 171 5.68 -7.55 -1.53
N LEU A 172 4.74 -7.77 -0.61
CA LEU A 172 4.18 -6.73 0.27
C LEU A 172 3.64 -5.51 -0.49
N PHE A 173 2.90 -5.75 -1.58
CA PHE A 173 2.33 -4.71 -2.45
C PHE A 173 3.35 -3.79 -3.15
N HIS A 174 4.65 -4.06 -3.09
CA HIS A 174 5.65 -3.09 -3.58
C HIS A 174 5.59 -2.86 -5.09
N THR A 175 5.01 -3.78 -5.86
CA THR A 175 4.75 -3.59 -7.28
C THR A 175 3.56 -2.68 -7.51
N LEU A 176 2.43 -2.96 -6.85
CA LEU A 176 1.26 -2.09 -6.81
C LEU A 176 1.61 -0.67 -6.38
N ILE A 177 2.36 -0.50 -5.29
CA ILE A 177 2.78 0.81 -4.78
C ILE A 177 3.57 1.59 -5.84
N HIS A 178 4.53 0.93 -6.50
CA HIS A 178 5.37 1.59 -7.50
C HIS A 178 4.58 2.03 -8.74
N ILE A 179 3.68 1.17 -9.24
CA ILE A 179 2.79 1.49 -10.36
C ILE A 179 1.83 2.62 -9.98
N ALA A 180 1.28 2.59 -8.77
CA ALA A 180 0.35 3.61 -8.28
C ALA A 180 1.00 4.99 -8.13
N TYR A 181 2.27 5.08 -7.71
CA TYR A 181 3.00 6.35 -7.74
C TYR A 181 3.14 6.90 -9.17
N GLY A 182 3.37 6.02 -10.16
CA GLY A 182 3.35 6.40 -11.57
C GLY A 182 2.00 6.95 -12.01
N ALA A 183 0.91 6.32 -11.57
CA ALA A 183 -0.47 6.75 -11.79
C ALA A 183 -0.75 8.12 -11.16
N GLU A 184 -0.43 8.26 -9.87
CA GLU A 184 -0.79 9.41 -9.04
C GLU A 184 -0.15 10.71 -9.54
N PHE A 185 1.13 10.63 -9.92
CA PHE A 185 1.93 11.78 -10.33
C PHE A 185 2.05 11.94 -11.84
N GLY A 186 1.45 11.04 -12.63
CA GLY A 186 1.53 11.07 -14.09
C GLY A 186 2.95 10.89 -14.62
N LEU A 187 3.67 9.86 -14.13
CA LEU A 187 5.07 9.60 -14.44
C LEU A 187 5.23 8.31 -15.27
N PRO A 188 5.23 8.40 -16.63
CA PRO A 188 5.35 7.22 -17.50
C PRO A 188 6.59 6.36 -17.23
N GLY A 189 7.72 6.97 -16.88
CA GLY A 189 8.95 6.25 -16.54
C GLY A 189 8.76 5.34 -15.33
N LEU A 190 8.10 5.86 -14.29
CA LEU A 190 7.84 5.12 -13.07
C LEU A 190 6.76 4.04 -13.27
N SER A 191 5.73 4.33 -14.08
CA SER A 191 4.76 3.31 -14.50
C SER A 191 5.42 2.16 -15.26
N ALA A 192 6.38 2.46 -16.16
CA ALA A 192 7.13 1.44 -16.90
C ALA A 192 8.02 0.59 -15.98
N GLU A 193 8.72 1.20 -15.03
CA GLU A 193 9.50 0.51 -13.99
C GLU A 193 8.62 -0.44 -13.17
N GLY A 194 7.45 0.03 -12.73
CA GLY A 194 6.51 -0.76 -11.95
C GLY A 194 5.92 -1.94 -12.72
N LEU A 195 5.54 -1.75 -13.99
CA LEU A 195 5.04 -2.83 -14.85
C LEU A 195 6.13 -3.87 -15.14
N ALA A 196 7.36 -3.42 -15.39
CA ALA A 196 8.50 -4.30 -15.57
C ALA A 196 8.82 -5.08 -14.29
N LYS A 197 8.75 -4.43 -13.13
CA LYS A 197 8.85 -5.10 -11.83
C LYS A 197 7.80 -6.19 -11.66
N CYS A 198 6.55 -5.89 -12.03
CA CYS A 198 5.47 -6.86 -12.00
C CYS A 198 5.80 -8.11 -12.83
N ALA A 199 6.38 -7.91 -14.01
CA ALA A 199 6.76 -8.98 -14.91
C ALA A 199 7.89 -9.86 -14.32
N VAL A 200 8.89 -9.27 -13.66
CA VAL A 200 10.10 -10.01 -13.25
C VAL A 200 10.12 -10.52 -11.81
N GLN A 201 9.28 -10.01 -10.93
CA GLN A 201 9.24 -10.50 -9.55
C GLN A 201 8.64 -11.91 -9.46
N SER A 202 8.90 -12.59 -8.34
CA SER A 202 8.24 -13.86 -8.01
C SER A 202 6.74 -13.66 -7.71
N LEU A 203 5.96 -14.71 -7.94
CA LEU A 203 4.57 -14.79 -7.50
C LEU A 203 4.53 -15.36 -6.09
N ASP A 204 3.90 -14.66 -5.14
CA ASP A 204 3.73 -15.17 -3.78
C ASP A 204 2.70 -16.30 -3.74
N ILE A 205 1.51 -16.10 -4.30
CA ILE A 205 0.41 -17.05 -4.19
C ILE A 205 -0.49 -17.04 -5.42
N GLU A 206 -0.79 -18.23 -5.95
CA GLU A 206 -1.71 -18.40 -7.08
C GLU A 206 -3.15 -18.69 -6.67
N ASP A 207 -3.35 -19.41 -5.58
CA ASP A 207 -4.65 -19.99 -5.16
C ASP A 207 -5.76 -18.95 -4.97
N VAL A 208 -5.40 -17.68 -4.73
CA VAL A 208 -6.36 -16.57 -4.62
C VAL A 208 -7.04 -16.25 -5.96
N PHE A 209 -6.34 -16.45 -7.07
CA PHE A 209 -6.71 -15.93 -8.40
C PHE A 209 -7.31 -17.01 -9.30
N ALA A 210 -8.26 -17.78 -8.77
CA ALA A 210 -9.03 -18.74 -9.54
C ALA A 210 -9.87 -18.02 -10.63
N PRO A 211 -10.29 -18.70 -11.72
CA PRO A 211 -11.11 -18.08 -12.77
C PRO A 211 -12.36 -17.37 -12.25
N GLU A 212 -13.00 -17.90 -11.21
CA GLU A 212 -14.19 -17.33 -10.56
C GLU A 212 -13.91 -15.97 -9.90
N PHE A 213 -12.67 -15.72 -9.49
CA PHE A 213 -12.25 -14.44 -8.93
C PHE A 213 -12.44 -13.29 -9.95
N PHE A 214 -12.27 -13.60 -11.23
CA PHE A 214 -12.40 -12.67 -12.36
C PHE A 214 -13.85 -12.53 -12.86
N ASP A 215 -14.81 -13.25 -12.25
CA ASP A 215 -16.23 -13.02 -12.51
C ASP A 215 -16.71 -11.77 -11.74
N VAL A 216 -16.66 -10.63 -12.41
CA VAL A 216 -17.09 -9.34 -11.87
C VAL A 216 -18.61 -9.12 -11.98
N GLY A 217 -19.35 -10.06 -12.58
CA GLY A 217 -20.79 -9.96 -12.83
C GLY A 217 -21.13 -8.95 -13.93
N SER A 218 -21.85 -9.35 -14.98
CA SER A 218 -22.25 -8.42 -16.04
C SER A 218 -23.34 -7.44 -15.56
N VAL A 219 -23.50 -6.33 -16.28
CA VAL A 219 -24.60 -5.36 -16.08
C VAL A 219 -25.98 -6.03 -16.12
N ASP A 220 -26.14 -7.16 -16.83
CA ASP A 220 -27.38 -7.94 -16.87
C ASP A 220 -27.64 -8.69 -15.55
N ALA A 221 -26.58 -9.10 -14.84
CA ALA A 221 -26.70 -9.67 -13.50
C ALA A 221 -27.19 -8.62 -12.49
N LEU A 222 -26.81 -7.35 -12.66
CA LEU A 222 -27.32 -6.23 -11.84
C LEU A 222 -28.82 -6.00 -12.05
N ALA A 223 -29.30 -6.06 -13.31
CA ALA A 223 -30.73 -5.99 -13.63
C ALA A 223 -31.51 -7.18 -13.03
N SER A 224 -30.91 -8.38 -13.03
CA SER A 224 -31.51 -9.54 -12.37
C SER A 224 -31.56 -9.40 -10.84
N ARG A 225 -30.53 -8.80 -10.21
CA ARG A 225 -30.46 -8.53 -8.77
C ARG A 225 -31.45 -7.47 -8.31
N LEU A 226 -31.73 -6.47 -9.16
CA LEU A 226 -32.81 -5.50 -8.95
C LEU A 226 -34.20 -6.15 -9.04
N SER A 227 -34.35 -7.29 -9.73
CA SER A 227 -35.61 -8.05 -9.80
C SER A 227 -35.81 -9.04 -8.66
N SER A 228 -34.72 -9.51 -8.03
CA SER A 228 -34.78 -10.37 -6.85
C SER A 228 -35.03 -9.52 -5.59
N LYS A 229 -36.17 -9.75 -4.90
CA LYS A 229 -36.61 -9.03 -3.68
C LYS A 229 -35.70 -9.18 -2.45
N ALA A 230 -34.50 -9.73 -2.58
CA ALA A 230 -33.48 -9.73 -1.55
C ALA A 230 -32.16 -9.31 -2.18
N PRO A 231 -31.66 -8.09 -1.93
CA PRO A 231 -30.24 -7.82 -2.14
C PRO A 231 -29.46 -8.85 -1.31
N SER A 232 -28.36 -9.40 -1.83
CA SER A 232 -27.40 -10.05 -0.93
C SER A 232 -27.07 -9.01 0.15
N ALA A 233 -27.30 -9.35 1.42
CA ALA A 233 -27.04 -8.41 2.51
C ALA A 233 -25.62 -7.86 2.35
N ASP A 234 -25.48 -6.54 2.33
CA ASP A 234 -24.17 -5.90 2.24
C ASP A 234 -23.32 -6.36 3.43
N VAL A 235 -22.04 -6.63 3.17
CA VAL A 235 -21.10 -7.18 4.17
C VAL A 235 -19.94 -6.20 4.29
N HIS A 236 -19.79 -5.60 5.47
CA HIS A 236 -18.72 -4.66 5.76
C HIS A 236 -17.40 -5.40 6.02
N ALA A 237 -16.24 -4.85 5.60
CA ALA A 237 -14.92 -5.46 5.80
C ALA A 237 -14.62 -5.77 7.28
N LEU A 238 -14.87 -4.80 8.18
CA LEU A 238 -14.82 -4.97 9.63
C LEU A 238 -15.70 -6.13 10.18
N THR A 239 -16.82 -6.46 9.53
CA THR A 239 -17.64 -7.62 9.91
C THR A 239 -16.88 -8.92 9.69
N ILE A 240 -16.20 -9.06 8.56
CA ILE A 240 -15.36 -10.22 8.29
C ILE A 240 -14.14 -10.25 9.22
N LEU A 241 -13.49 -9.11 9.43
CA LEU A 241 -12.38 -8.98 10.38
C LEU A 241 -12.78 -9.47 11.79
N SER A 242 -13.95 -9.03 12.28
CA SER A 242 -14.49 -9.44 13.59
C SER A 242 -14.77 -10.94 13.67
N ARG A 243 -15.24 -11.56 12.58
CA ARG A 243 -15.45 -13.02 12.53
C ARG A 243 -14.13 -13.76 12.59
N ILE A 244 -13.14 -13.36 11.79
CA ILE A 244 -11.81 -13.96 11.81
C ILE A 244 -11.18 -13.83 13.19
N GLU A 245 -11.25 -12.64 13.80
CA GLU A 245 -10.74 -12.38 15.15
C GLU A 245 -11.38 -13.26 16.24
N LYS A 246 -12.64 -13.70 16.09
CA LYS A 246 -13.30 -14.57 17.07
C LYS A 246 -13.15 -16.06 16.77
N ASP A 247 -12.70 -16.37 15.57
CA ASP A 247 -12.67 -17.72 15.07
C ASP A 247 -11.40 -18.43 15.55
N THR A 248 -11.61 -19.49 16.32
CA THR A 248 -10.54 -20.27 16.95
C THR A 248 -9.73 -21.06 15.94
N ASP A 249 -10.26 -21.32 14.74
CA ASP A 249 -9.51 -22.00 13.68
C ASP A 249 -8.32 -21.14 13.21
N PHE A 250 -8.45 -19.81 13.27
CA PHE A 250 -7.37 -18.86 12.96
C PHE A 250 -6.50 -18.49 14.17
N ALA A 251 -6.53 -19.26 15.26
CA ALA A 251 -5.59 -19.07 16.36
C ALA A 251 -4.15 -19.33 15.88
N PRO A 252 -3.15 -18.54 16.31
CA PRO A 252 -1.75 -18.72 15.87
C PRO A 252 -1.22 -20.14 16.07
N ASP A 253 -1.58 -20.78 17.18
CA ASP A 253 -1.12 -22.13 17.54
C ASP A 253 -1.60 -23.23 16.57
N ASN A 254 -2.61 -22.95 15.75
CA ASN A 254 -3.09 -23.88 14.73
C ASN A 254 -2.25 -23.85 13.44
N PHE A 255 -1.34 -22.88 13.29
CA PHE A 255 -0.54 -22.73 12.09
C PHE A 255 0.92 -23.16 12.32
N THR A 256 1.41 -24.02 11.44
CA THR A 256 2.84 -24.32 11.32
C THR A 256 3.32 -23.87 9.94
N PHE A 257 4.22 -22.89 9.93
CA PHE A 257 4.79 -22.35 8.69
C PHE A 257 6.15 -22.98 8.39
N PRO A 258 6.31 -23.67 7.24
CA PRO A 258 7.58 -24.29 6.85
C PRO A 258 8.72 -23.28 6.67
N ASP A 259 8.43 -22.16 6.01
CA ASP A 259 9.35 -21.03 5.86
C ASP A 259 8.61 -19.72 6.09
N ARG A 260 8.83 -19.10 7.24
CA ARG A 260 8.18 -17.83 7.62
C ARG A 260 8.67 -16.64 6.80
N ARG A 261 9.86 -16.72 6.21
CA ARG A 261 10.42 -15.66 5.35
C ARG A 261 9.80 -15.66 3.96
N ASN A 262 9.21 -16.77 3.55
CA ASN A 262 8.52 -16.90 2.28
C ASN A 262 7.03 -16.62 2.47
N LEU A 263 6.59 -15.42 2.11
CA LEU A 263 5.18 -15.02 2.24
C LEU A 263 4.24 -15.94 1.46
N GLY A 264 4.66 -16.43 0.29
CA GLY A 264 3.90 -17.41 -0.47
C GLY A 264 3.63 -18.71 0.31
N SER A 265 4.65 -19.24 0.97
CA SER A 265 4.51 -20.41 1.85
C SER A 265 3.57 -20.12 3.03
N VAL A 266 3.64 -18.92 3.60
CA VAL A 266 2.78 -18.52 4.72
C VAL A 266 1.32 -18.42 4.26
N TYR A 267 1.06 -17.72 3.15
CA TYR A 267 -0.29 -17.56 2.61
C TYR A 267 -0.90 -18.88 2.14
N GLY A 268 -0.11 -19.75 1.49
CA GLY A 268 -0.57 -21.07 1.08
C GLY A 268 -1.00 -21.95 2.26
N VAL A 269 -0.27 -21.90 3.38
CA VAL A 269 -0.70 -22.58 4.63
C VAL A 269 -2.02 -22.00 5.12
N ILE A 270 -2.15 -20.67 5.21
CA ILE A 270 -3.39 -20.05 5.73
C ILE A 270 -4.61 -20.38 4.86
N LEU A 271 -4.47 -20.36 3.54
CA LEU A 271 -5.57 -20.64 2.60
C LEU A 271 -5.98 -22.11 2.60
N SER A 272 -5.04 -23.04 2.77
CA SER A 272 -5.31 -24.49 2.76
C SER A 272 -5.82 -25.02 4.10
N GLN A 273 -5.57 -24.31 5.19
CA GLN A 273 -6.02 -24.67 6.53
C GLN A 273 -7.49 -24.29 6.78
N ALA A 274 -8.02 -24.76 7.91
CA ALA A 274 -9.39 -24.47 8.36
C ALA A 274 -10.44 -24.77 7.27
N ASP A 275 -10.29 -25.84 6.48
CA ASP A 275 -11.19 -26.21 5.39
C ASP A 275 -11.51 -25.07 4.40
N GLY A 276 -10.51 -24.22 4.10
CA GLY A 276 -10.63 -23.09 3.18
C GLY A 276 -11.56 -21.97 3.69
N LYS A 277 -11.76 -21.87 5.00
CA LYS A 277 -12.68 -20.93 5.64
C LYS A 277 -12.30 -19.46 5.38
N LEU A 278 -11.00 -19.15 5.25
CA LEU A 278 -10.57 -17.80 4.92
C LEU A 278 -11.09 -17.39 3.54
N SER A 279 -10.95 -18.27 2.54
CA SER A 279 -11.47 -18.03 1.18
C SER A 279 -12.98 -17.80 1.19
N LYS A 280 -13.73 -18.56 1.99
CA LYS A 280 -15.19 -18.37 2.14
C LYS A 280 -15.52 -16.98 2.71
N TYR A 281 -14.79 -16.52 3.73
CA TYR A 281 -14.94 -15.18 4.28
C TYR A 281 -14.55 -14.08 3.28
N CYS A 282 -13.48 -14.28 2.51
CA CYS A 282 -13.08 -13.39 1.42
C CYS A 282 -14.16 -13.30 0.33
N ASP A 283 -14.77 -14.43 -0.03
CA ASP A 283 -15.85 -14.50 -1.02
C ASP A 283 -17.12 -13.79 -0.56
N GLU A 284 -17.47 -13.89 0.71
CA GLU A 284 -18.65 -13.22 1.29
C GLU A 284 -18.57 -11.70 1.09
N TRP A 285 -17.43 -11.08 1.40
CA TRP A 285 -17.22 -9.66 1.14
C TRP A 285 -17.10 -9.38 -0.36
N SER A 286 -16.31 -10.18 -1.09
CA SER A 286 -16.04 -9.97 -2.51
C SER A 286 -17.29 -9.95 -3.40
N LYS A 287 -18.31 -10.74 -3.05
CA LYS A 287 -19.62 -10.77 -3.75
C LYS A 287 -20.42 -9.48 -3.64
N THR A 288 -20.11 -8.65 -2.64
CA THR A 288 -20.72 -7.32 -2.43
C THR A 288 -19.97 -6.21 -3.16
N VAL A 289 -18.76 -6.48 -3.65
CA VAL A 289 -17.99 -5.59 -4.53
C VAL A 289 -18.46 -5.79 -5.97
N ILE A 290 -19.15 -4.78 -6.50
CA ILE A 290 -19.72 -4.77 -7.86
C ILE A 290 -19.22 -3.54 -8.63
N PRO A 291 -19.27 -3.53 -9.98
CA PRO A 291 -18.76 -2.44 -10.81
C PRO A 291 -19.70 -1.23 -10.79
N ASP A 292 -19.88 -0.64 -9.62
CA ASP A 292 -20.66 0.55 -9.34
C ASP A 292 -19.79 1.54 -8.54
N ARG A 293 -19.78 2.82 -8.95
CA ARG A 293 -18.87 3.82 -8.38
C ARG A 293 -19.11 4.06 -6.90
N ASP A 294 -20.38 4.14 -6.48
CA ASP A 294 -20.71 4.41 -5.09
C ASP A 294 -20.41 3.19 -4.21
N VAL A 295 -20.66 1.98 -4.72
CA VAL A 295 -20.25 0.73 -4.05
C VAL A 295 -18.73 0.68 -3.90
N LEU A 296 -17.97 0.90 -4.96
CA LEU A 296 -16.50 0.86 -4.92
C LEU A 296 -15.95 1.92 -3.95
N LYS A 297 -16.54 3.12 -3.92
CA LYS A 297 -16.16 4.17 -2.96
C LYS A 297 -16.40 3.72 -1.51
N ARG A 298 -17.57 3.17 -1.20
CA ARG A 298 -17.86 2.64 0.15
C ARG A 298 -16.93 1.50 0.52
N LYS A 299 -16.76 0.51 -0.38
CA LYS A 299 -15.89 -0.65 -0.15
C LYS A 299 -14.43 -0.24 0.05
N PHE A 300 -13.95 0.77 -0.67
CA PHE A 300 -12.62 1.33 -0.44
C PHE A 300 -12.49 1.93 0.97
N GLU A 301 -13.47 2.74 1.41
CA GLU A 301 -13.49 3.31 2.75
C GLU A 301 -13.48 2.22 3.85
N GLU A 302 -14.24 1.14 3.68
CA GLU A 302 -14.22 0.00 4.62
C GLU A 302 -12.80 -0.57 4.81
N LEU A 303 -12.01 -0.66 3.74
CA LEU A 303 -10.64 -1.17 3.77
C LEU A 303 -9.67 -0.21 4.46
N VAL A 304 -9.87 1.11 4.27
CA VAL A 304 -9.09 2.14 4.96
C VAL A 304 -9.27 2.00 6.48
N TRP A 305 -10.52 1.90 6.95
CA TRP A 305 -10.82 1.68 8.36
C TRP A 305 -10.26 0.35 8.87
N MET A 306 -10.51 -0.73 8.13
CA MET A 306 -10.05 -2.07 8.52
C MET A 306 -8.53 -2.14 8.67
N ASN A 307 -7.77 -1.68 7.68
CA ASN A 307 -6.31 -1.75 7.71
C ASN A 307 -5.73 -0.85 8.81
N THR A 308 -6.35 0.31 9.06
CA THR A 308 -5.92 1.23 10.13
C THR A 308 -6.20 0.65 11.52
N VAL A 309 -7.34 -0.02 11.71
CA VAL A 309 -7.66 -0.75 12.95
C VAL A 309 -6.69 -1.90 13.17
N VAL A 310 -6.43 -2.71 12.13
CA VAL A 310 -5.52 -3.86 12.20
C VAL A 310 -4.11 -3.43 12.61
N TYR A 311 -3.55 -2.41 11.96
CA TYR A 311 -2.22 -1.90 12.31
C TYR A 311 -2.20 -1.15 13.65
N GLY A 312 -3.15 -0.24 13.87
CA GLY A 312 -3.16 0.66 15.01
C GLY A 312 -3.62 0.01 16.31
N VAL A 313 -4.82 -0.58 16.31
CA VAL A 313 -5.38 -1.22 17.51
C VAL A 313 -4.65 -2.53 17.79
N GLY A 314 -4.40 -3.34 16.75
CA GLY A 314 -3.64 -4.58 16.88
C GLY A 314 -2.19 -4.36 17.29
N GLY A 315 -1.51 -3.36 16.71
CA GLY A 315 -0.15 -2.96 17.09
C GLY A 315 -0.06 -2.45 18.53
N TRP A 316 -1.07 -1.71 18.99
CA TRP A 316 -1.15 -1.27 20.38
C TRP A 316 -1.37 -2.44 21.33
N GLU A 317 -2.31 -3.33 21.03
CA GLU A 317 -2.55 -4.49 21.89
C GLU A 317 -1.32 -5.42 21.96
N GLY A 318 -0.71 -5.66 20.80
CA GLY A 318 0.50 -6.44 20.63
C GLY A 318 1.80 -5.79 21.11
N ARG A 319 1.75 -4.62 21.72
CA ARG A 319 2.93 -3.82 22.12
C ARG A 319 3.95 -4.58 22.98
N ALA A 320 3.50 -5.56 23.77
CA ALA A 320 4.37 -6.38 24.60
C ALA A 320 5.24 -7.38 23.79
N LEU A 321 4.85 -7.67 22.55
CA LEU A 321 5.58 -8.54 21.61
C LEU A 321 6.42 -7.73 20.61
N GLY A 322 6.36 -6.40 20.68
CA GLY A 322 7.19 -5.52 19.87
C GLY A 322 8.66 -5.53 20.30
N GLU A 323 9.52 -5.08 19.42
CA GLU A 323 10.97 -4.92 19.61
C GLU A 323 11.32 -3.60 20.32
N ASP A 324 10.32 -2.74 20.59
CA ASP A 324 10.53 -1.51 21.35
C ASP A 324 10.68 -1.76 22.85
N SER A 325 11.84 -1.41 23.37
CA SER A 325 12.13 -1.43 24.81
C SER A 325 11.13 -0.64 25.67
N LYS A 326 10.45 0.38 25.12
CA LYS A 326 9.43 1.15 25.86
C LYS A 326 8.07 0.41 25.93
N GLY A 327 7.86 -0.64 25.13
CA GLY A 327 6.65 -1.48 25.15
C GLY A 327 5.37 -0.71 24.86
N LYS A 328 5.42 0.34 24.04
CA LYS A 328 4.29 1.25 23.80
C LYS A 328 3.46 0.90 22.57
N PHE A 329 4.10 0.37 21.54
CA PHE A 329 3.44 0.07 20.27
C PHE A 329 4.30 -0.93 19.47
N ASN A 330 3.67 -1.90 18.84
CA ASN A 330 4.29 -2.76 17.82
C ASN A 330 3.93 -2.19 16.43
N ALA A 331 4.88 -1.54 15.78
CA ALA A 331 4.76 -1.04 14.41
C ALA A 331 5.21 -2.12 13.42
N ASP A 332 4.34 -3.11 13.22
CA ASP A 332 4.61 -4.31 12.43
C ASP A 332 4.85 -4.03 10.94
N ILE A 333 6.01 -4.48 10.42
CA ILE A 333 6.47 -4.29 9.03
C ILE A 333 5.53 -4.85 7.96
N LEU A 334 4.68 -5.82 8.27
CA LEU A 334 3.75 -6.37 7.27
C LEU A 334 2.43 -5.59 7.30
N LEU A 335 1.89 -5.29 8.49
CA LEU A 335 0.58 -4.66 8.62
C LEU A 335 0.58 -3.19 8.17
N MET A 336 1.63 -2.40 8.40
CA MET A 336 1.61 -1.01 7.89
C MET A 336 1.62 -0.97 6.36
N HIS A 337 2.15 -1.99 5.68
CA HIS A 337 2.10 -2.02 4.22
C HIS A 337 0.64 -2.01 3.72
N SER A 338 -0.29 -2.58 4.49
CA SER A 338 -1.74 -2.50 4.24
C SER A 338 -2.32 -1.10 4.52
N VAL A 339 -1.64 -0.22 5.25
CA VAL A 339 -2.09 1.19 5.39
C VAL A 339 -1.44 2.05 4.30
N THR A 340 -0.14 1.90 4.07
CA THR A 340 0.58 2.68 3.05
C THR A 340 0.06 2.41 1.65
N SER A 341 -0.27 1.15 1.34
CA SER A 341 -0.80 0.77 0.04
C SER A 341 -2.26 1.18 -0.14
N ALA A 342 -3.02 1.46 0.92
CA ALA A 342 -4.42 1.87 0.79
C ALA A 342 -4.50 3.23 0.06
N LEU A 343 -3.53 4.12 0.31
CA LEU A 343 -3.41 5.37 -0.44
C LEU A 343 -3.14 5.11 -1.93
N MET A 344 -2.35 4.08 -2.23
CA MET A 344 -2.01 3.68 -3.59
C MET A 344 -3.21 3.06 -4.33
N ILE A 345 -4.07 2.35 -3.60
CA ILE A 345 -5.35 1.85 -4.13
C ILE A 345 -6.23 3.02 -4.58
N ALA A 346 -6.28 4.14 -3.84
CA ALA A 346 -7.05 5.33 -4.25
C ALA A 346 -6.58 5.86 -5.63
N SER A 347 -5.27 5.95 -5.86
CA SER A 347 -4.70 6.38 -7.15
C SER A 347 -5.09 5.45 -8.30
N LEU A 348 -5.12 4.14 -8.05
CA LEU A 348 -5.48 3.13 -9.06
C LEU A 348 -6.98 3.08 -9.34
N LEU A 349 -7.84 3.21 -8.32
CA LEU A 349 -9.29 3.30 -8.48
C LEU A 349 -9.70 4.49 -9.35
N ASN A 350 -8.94 5.58 -9.29
CA ASN A 350 -9.19 6.75 -10.13
C ASN A 350 -8.66 6.58 -11.57
N THR A 351 -7.90 5.52 -11.84
CA THR A 351 -7.26 5.24 -13.13
C THR A 351 -7.97 4.12 -13.91
N LEU A 352 -8.44 3.08 -13.21
CA LEU A 352 -8.95 1.84 -13.81
C LEU A 352 -10.42 1.92 -14.24
N GLY A 353 -10.82 1.01 -15.13
CA GLY A 353 -12.22 0.70 -15.38
C GLY A 353 -12.90 0.05 -14.17
N LEU A 354 -14.24 0.08 -14.13
CA LEU A 354 -15.01 -0.40 -12.97
C LEU A 354 -14.78 -1.89 -12.68
N ASP A 355 -14.67 -2.71 -13.71
CA ASP A 355 -14.44 -4.16 -13.58
C ASP A 355 -13.07 -4.44 -12.94
N SER A 356 -12.02 -3.79 -13.41
CA SER A 356 -10.68 -3.91 -12.84
C SER A 356 -10.58 -3.29 -11.44
N ALA A 357 -11.35 -2.23 -11.17
CA ALA A 357 -11.49 -1.68 -9.83
C ALA A 357 -12.14 -2.68 -8.85
N VAL A 358 -13.10 -3.50 -9.29
CA VAL A 358 -13.66 -4.61 -8.49
C VAL A 358 -12.55 -5.62 -8.16
N LEU A 359 -11.77 -6.06 -9.15
CA LEU A 359 -10.67 -7.01 -8.95
C LEU A 359 -9.60 -6.46 -8.01
N LEU A 360 -9.27 -5.18 -8.15
CA LEU A 360 -8.34 -4.46 -7.28
C LEU A 360 -8.82 -4.50 -5.83
N LEU A 361 -10.08 -4.16 -5.55
CA LEU A 361 -10.60 -4.16 -4.18
C LEU A 361 -10.72 -5.57 -3.58
N ARG A 362 -11.20 -6.55 -4.36
CA ARG A 362 -11.27 -7.96 -3.94
C ARG A 362 -9.89 -8.49 -3.54
N ALA A 363 -8.89 -8.25 -4.38
CA ALA A 363 -7.54 -8.75 -4.12
C ALA A 363 -6.93 -8.02 -2.92
N TYR A 364 -7.13 -6.71 -2.84
CA TYR A 364 -6.62 -5.93 -1.73
C TYR A 364 -7.18 -6.38 -0.38
N PHE A 365 -8.49 -6.60 -0.29
CA PHE A 365 -9.12 -7.15 0.91
C PHE A 365 -8.55 -8.52 1.30
N THR A 366 -8.45 -9.45 0.34
CA THR A 366 -7.92 -10.79 0.61
C THR A 366 -6.48 -10.73 1.13
N PHE A 367 -5.61 -9.93 0.52
CA PHE A 367 -4.22 -9.79 0.97
C PHE A 367 -4.09 -9.07 2.32
N SER A 368 -4.94 -8.09 2.61
CA SER A 368 -5.02 -7.46 3.94
C SER A 368 -5.37 -8.47 5.03
N ILE A 369 -6.38 -9.32 4.78
CA ILE A 369 -6.84 -10.34 5.72
C ILE A 369 -5.81 -11.49 5.86
N LEU A 370 -5.16 -11.88 4.77
CA LEU A 370 -4.03 -12.81 4.80
C LEU A 370 -2.90 -12.25 5.66
N GLY A 371 -2.56 -10.97 5.48
CA GLY A 371 -1.55 -10.28 6.29
C GLY A 371 -1.90 -10.29 7.78
N TYR A 372 -3.12 -9.88 8.14
CA TYR A 372 -3.60 -9.91 9.53
C TYR A 372 -3.49 -11.31 10.15
N THR A 373 -3.92 -12.35 9.41
CA THR A 373 -3.87 -13.75 9.88
C THR A 373 -2.43 -14.25 9.98
N ALA A 374 -1.59 -13.94 8.99
CA ALA A 374 -0.17 -14.30 8.95
C ALA A 374 0.63 -13.69 10.10
N ARG A 375 0.20 -12.54 10.63
CA ARG A 375 0.84 -11.90 11.79
C ARG A 375 0.29 -12.38 13.13
N GLY A 376 -0.58 -13.39 13.13
CA GLY A 376 -1.10 -14.00 14.35
C GLY A 376 -2.38 -13.33 14.87
N ARG A 377 -3.06 -12.54 14.02
CA ARG A 377 -4.43 -12.08 14.29
C ARG A 377 -4.57 -11.38 15.66
N PRO A 378 -3.76 -10.33 15.93
CA PRO A 378 -3.78 -9.65 17.22
C PRO A 378 -5.18 -9.21 17.60
N ALA A 379 -5.53 -9.33 18.89
CA ALA A 379 -6.81 -8.86 19.38
C ALA A 379 -7.01 -7.36 19.10
N LEU A 380 -8.27 -6.94 18.97
CA LEU A 380 -8.65 -5.58 18.56
C LEU A 380 -9.48 -4.88 19.64
N PRO A 381 -8.91 -4.59 20.83
CA PRO A 381 -9.62 -3.94 21.94
C PRO A 381 -9.81 -2.44 21.69
N VAL A 382 -10.76 -2.08 20.82
CA VAL A 382 -10.97 -0.70 20.35
C VAL A 382 -11.22 0.26 21.52
N LYS A 383 -12.04 -0.12 22.51
CA LYS A 383 -12.35 0.75 23.66
C LYS A 383 -11.12 1.07 24.49
N GLU A 384 -10.33 0.04 24.79
CA GLU A 384 -9.13 0.14 25.58
C GLU A 384 -8.07 0.95 24.84
N PHE A 385 -7.92 0.75 23.53
CA PHE A 385 -7.07 1.58 22.68
C PHE A 385 -7.44 3.06 22.76
N TYR A 386 -8.73 3.39 22.61
CA TYR A 386 -9.21 4.78 22.68
C TYR A 386 -9.02 5.41 24.07
N ALA A 387 -9.22 4.63 25.13
CA ALA A 387 -9.04 5.08 26.52
C ALA A 387 -7.56 5.33 26.89
N ASN A 388 -6.60 4.73 26.17
CA ASN A 388 -5.19 4.74 26.52
C ASN A 388 -4.27 5.41 25.47
N THR A 389 -4.85 6.03 24.45
CA THR A 389 -4.10 6.76 23.42
C THR A 389 -4.58 8.20 23.33
N SER A 390 -3.81 9.04 22.65
CA SER A 390 -4.15 10.44 22.37
C SER A 390 -4.01 10.71 20.87
N PRO A 391 -4.92 11.46 20.25
CA PRO A 391 -4.72 11.95 18.88
C PRO A 391 -3.74 13.13 18.83
N TYR A 392 -3.38 13.72 19.97
CA TYR A 392 -2.44 14.84 20.06
C TYR A 392 -1.05 14.34 20.49
N PRO A 393 0.00 14.57 19.67
CA PRO A 393 1.36 14.17 20.00
C PRO A 393 1.94 15.00 21.14
N SER A 394 2.99 14.46 21.75
CA SER A 394 3.83 15.18 22.72
C SER A 394 5.30 15.00 22.35
N PRO A 395 5.79 15.69 21.30
CA PRO A 395 7.19 15.59 20.89
C PRO A 395 8.13 16.01 22.04
N PRO A 396 9.33 15.41 22.13
CA PRO A 396 10.35 15.84 23.09
C PRO A 396 10.66 17.34 22.94
N ASP A 397 11.02 17.97 24.06
CA ASP A 397 11.48 19.37 24.11
C ASP A 397 10.54 20.38 23.45
N ALA A 398 9.25 20.33 23.77
CA ALA A 398 8.32 21.41 23.47
C ALA A 398 8.12 22.40 24.66
N PRO A 399 9.10 23.21 25.10
CA PRO A 399 8.83 24.30 26.02
C PRO A 399 8.46 25.56 25.25
N LEU A 400 7.22 26.03 25.42
CA LEU A 400 6.88 27.41 25.13
C LEU A 400 6.23 28.00 26.37
N THR A 401 6.93 28.95 27.02
CA THR A 401 6.24 29.87 27.91
C THR A 401 5.36 30.73 27.01
N ALA A 402 4.07 30.44 26.97
CA ALA A 402 3.14 31.16 26.14
C ALA A 402 3.15 32.65 26.50
N ALA A 403 3.09 33.50 25.48
CA ALA A 403 3.01 34.93 25.70
C ALA A 403 1.68 35.30 26.37
N LYS A 404 1.65 36.46 27.01
CA LYS A 404 0.38 37.04 27.46
C LYS A 404 -0.53 37.18 26.23
N ASP A 405 -1.79 36.74 26.37
CA ASP A 405 -2.83 36.72 25.33
C ASP A 405 -2.73 35.58 24.29
N THR A 406 -1.88 34.57 24.49
CA THR A 406 -1.96 33.32 23.71
C THR A 406 -3.29 32.61 23.94
N ILE A 407 -4.03 32.33 22.86
CA ILE A 407 -5.24 31.51 22.90
C ILE A 407 -4.80 30.06 23.06
N GLU A 408 -5.07 29.48 24.23
CA GLU A 408 -4.78 28.09 24.61
C GLU A 408 -3.31 27.68 24.43
N PRO A 409 -2.51 27.63 25.51
CA PRO A 409 -1.11 27.23 25.43
C PRO A 409 -0.98 25.72 25.19
N SER A 410 -1.19 25.28 23.95
CA SER A 410 -0.95 23.91 23.48
C SER A 410 0.35 23.84 22.68
N THR A 411 1.12 22.78 22.89
CA THR A 411 2.35 22.50 22.12
C THR A 411 2.06 21.95 20.72
N ALA A 412 0.84 21.45 20.49
CA ALA A 412 0.41 20.86 19.22
C ALA A 412 -1.10 21.13 18.97
N PRO A 413 -1.51 22.39 18.73
CA PRO A 413 -2.92 22.74 18.49
C PRO A 413 -3.49 22.07 17.23
N ASN A 414 -2.63 21.70 16.28
CA ASN A 414 -2.93 20.76 15.21
C ASN A 414 -1.97 19.56 15.37
N PRO A 415 -2.50 18.32 15.54
CA PRO A 415 -1.65 17.16 15.79
C PRO A 415 -0.75 16.80 14.61
N TRP A 416 -1.13 17.16 13.39
CA TRP A 416 -0.39 16.77 12.18
C TRP A 416 0.86 17.60 11.94
N LEU A 417 0.87 18.89 12.33
CA LEU A 417 2.02 19.76 12.06
C LEU A 417 3.34 19.22 12.64
N PRO A 418 3.45 18.87 13.94
CA PRO A 418 4.69 18.28 14.46
C PRO A 418 5.00 16.91 13.84
N ILE A 419 3.99 16.07 13.57
CA ILE A 419 4.17 14.75 12.93
C ILE A 419 4.78 14.91 11.54
N VAL A 420 4.22 15.80 10.71
CA VAL A 420 4.74 16.09 9.36
C VAL A 420 6.16 16.64 9.45
N GLN A 421 6.42 17.61 10.34
CA GLN A 421 7.74 18.21 10.47
C GLN A 421 8.82 17.18 10.81
N THR A 422 8.57 16.25 11.74
CA THR A 422 9.56 15.21 12.09
C THR A 422 9.71 14.20 10.96
N THR A 423 8.59 13.83 10.33
CA THR A 423 8.56 12.84 9.25
C THR A 423 9.36 13.28 8.03
N LEU A 424 9.25 14.55 7.63
CA LEU A 424 9.90 15.07 6.42
C LEU A 424 11.42 14.89 6.43
N VAL A 425 12.06 14.94 7.60
CA VAL A 425 13.52 14.81 7.74
C VAL A 425 13.95 13.42 8.23
N HIS A 426 13.00 12.51 8.45
CA HIS A 426 13.29 11.17 8.90
C HIS A 426 13.79 10.29 7.74
N PRO A 427 14.92 9.57 7.88
CA PRO A 427 15.52 8.83 6.76
C PRO A 427 14.77 7.55 6.38
N ASP A 428 13.87 7.06 7.23
CA ASP A 428 13.06 5.87 6.95
C ASP A 428 12.00 6.13 5.88
N GLU A 429 12.14 5.43 4.76
CA GLU A 429 11.27 5.51 3.58
C GLU A 429 9.86 5.00 3.80
N HIS A 430 9.62 4.16 4.82
CA HIS A 430 8.29 3.68 5.15
C HIS A 430 7.51 4.68 5.99
N LEU A 431 8.20 5.44 6.86
CA LEU A 431 7.54 6.38 7.77
C LEU A 431 6.81 7.49 7.00
N CYS A 432 7.45 8.09 5.99
CA CYS A 432 6.81 9.12 5.18
C CYS A 432 5.59 8.60 4.42
N LYS A 433 5.63 7.38 3.86
CA LYS A 433 4.47 6.73 3.26
C LYS A 433 3.33 6.56 4.26
N MET A 434 3.66 6.11 5.47
CA MET A 434 2.69 5.81 6.52
C MET A 434 1.97 7.08 7.00
N GLN A 435 2.74 8.11 7.35
CA GLN A 435 2.18 9.36 7.86
C GLN A 435 1.42 10.12 6.78
N ARG A 436 1.89 10.07 5.52
CA ARG A 436 1.15 10.58 4.37
C ARG A 436 -0.22 9.92 4.21
N ALA A 437 -0.27 8.58 4.29
CA ALA A 437 -1.52 7.84 4.14
C ALA A 437 -2.50 8.18 5.28
N LEU A 438 -2.05 8.11 6.54
CA LEU A 438 -2.89 8.43 7.69
C LEU A 438 -3.39 9.88 7.67
N MET A 439 -2.53 10.84 7.29
CA MET A 439 -2.92 12.25 7.19
C MET A 439 -3.97 12.47 6.09
N HIS A 440 -3.80 11.83 4.93
CA HIS A 440 -4.78 11.90 3.86
C HIS A 440 -6.13 11.33 4.30
N PHE A 441 -6.15 10.16 4.96
CA PHE A 441 -7.39 9.56 5.43
C PHE A 441 -8.03 10.33 6.58
N ALA A 442 -7.25 10.96 7.44
CA ALA A 442 -7.77 11.91 8.43
C ALA A 442 -8.44 13.12 7.76
N GLY A 443 -7.91 13.60 6.63
CA GLY A 443 -8.56 14.65 5.83
C GLY A 443 -9.87 14.20 5.16
N CYS A 444 -10.04 12.90 4.93
CA CYS A 444 -11.24 12.35 4.29
C CYS A 444 -12.32 11.92 5.29
N TYR A 445 -11.91 11.38 6.43
CA TYR A 445 -12.76 10.64 7.36
C TYR A 445 -12.57 11.08 8.83
N GLY A 446 -11.76 12.11 9.09
CA GLY A 446 -11.41 12.57 10.44
C GLY A 446 -12.55 13.22 11.23
N ASP A 447 -13.64 13.60 10.57
CA ASP A 447 -14.87 14.11 11.15
C ASP A 447 -15.94 13.02 11.38
N THR A 448 -15.60 11.74 11.15
CA THR A 448 -16.52 10.62 11.41
C THR A 448 -16.86 10.54 12.89
N ASP A 449 -18.14 10.65 13.22
CA ASP A 449 -18.65 10.55 14.58
C ASP A 449 -18.49 9.15 15.19
N PRO A 450 -18.28 9.04 16.51
CA PRO A 450 -18.38 7.77 17.22
C PRO A 450 -19.71 7.06 16.93
N GLY A 451 -19.64 5.76 16.65
CA GLY A 451 -20.83 4.93 16.40
C GLY A 451 -21.21 4.78 14.92
N ALA A 452 -20.61 5.54 14.01
CA ALA A 452 -20.81 5.38 12.56
C ALA A 452 -20.52 3.94 12.09
N LEU A 453 -19.55 3.28 12.71
CA LEU A 453 -19.10 1.92 12.38
C LEU A 453 -19.64 0.83 13.33
N ALA A 454 -20.56 1.16 14.24
CA ALA A 454 -21.11 0.22 15.23
C ALA A 454 -21.84 -0.97 14.58
N HIS A 455 -22.36 -0.79 13.37
CA HIS A 455 -23.05 -1.83 12.60
C HIS A 455 -22.11 -2.94 12.08
N SER A 456 -20.79 -2.76 12.15
CA SER A 456 -19.81 -3.74 11.68
C SER A 456 -19.72 -4.99 12.55
N GLY A 457 -20.17 -4.95 13.81
CA GLY A 457 -20.03 -6.06 14.74
C GLY A 457 -18.59 -6.29 15.25
N LEU A 458 -17.64 -5.40 14.94
CA LEU A 458 -16.35 -5.35 15.63
C LEU A 458 -16.57 -4.89 17.08
N GLN A 459 -15.95 -5.56 18.05
CA GLN A 459 -16.09 -5.22 19.45
C GLN A 459 -15.51 -3.83 19.72
N GLY A 460 -16.30 -2.94 20.32
CA GLY A 460 -15.88 -1.57 20.61
C GLY A 460 -16.03 -0.59 19.43
N ALA A 461 -16.61 -1.01 18.30
CA ALA A 461 -16.82 -0.13 17.15
C ALA A 461 -17.76 1.07 17.43
N GLU A 462 -18.50 1.05 18.54
CA GLU A 462 -19.34 2.18 18.97
C GLU A 462 -18.53 3.42 19.44
N VAL A 463 -17.24 3.24 19.78
CA VAL A 463 -16.34 4.38 20.11
C VAL A 463 -15.35 4.68 18.99
N LEU A 464 -15.34 3.89 17.91
CA LEU A 464 -14.48 4.12 16.75
C LEU A 464 -14.95 5.37 16.01
N ASP A 465 -14.03 6.31 15.80
CA ASP A 465 -14.27 7.63 15.22
C ASP A 465 -13.09 8.10 14.35
N GLY A 466 -13.22 9.28 13.73
CA GLY A 466 -12.21 9.88 12.87
C GLY A 466 -10.84 10.14 13.53
N THR A 467 -10.76 10.19 14.87
CA THR A 467 -9.50 10.41 15.58
C THR A 467 -8.56 9.21 15.53
N LEU A 468 -9.03 8.04 15.08
CA LEU A 468 -8.22 6.83 14.86
C LEU A 468 -6.93 7.15 14.11
N PHE A 469 -7.03 7.85 12.97
CA PHE A 469 -5.88 8.11 12.10
C PHE A 469 -4.79 8.91 12.81
N ALA A 470 -5.16 9.94 13.58
CA ALA A 470 -4.22 10.75 14.35
C ALA A 470 -3.60 9.95 15.50
N ARG A 471 -4.39 9.15 16.24
CA ARG A 471 -3.88 8.28 17.32
C ARG A 471 -2.81 7.31 16.80
N VAL A 472 -3.09 6.68 15.67
CA VAL A 472 -2.17 5.73 15.01
C VAL A 472 -0.93 6.44 14.47
N ALA A 473 -1.08 7.66 13.93
CA ALA A 473 0.03 8.48 13.46
C ALA A 473 0.99 8.87 14.60
N VAL A 474 0.45 9.27 15.76
CA VAL A 474 1.21 9.58 16.98
C VAL A 474 2.01 8.36 17.44
N LEU A 475 1.34 7.21 17.62
CA LEU A 475 2.01 5.98 18.05
C LEU A 475 3.13 5.55 17.09
N THR A 476 2.90 5.72 15.78
CA THR A 476 3.92 5.42 14.75
C THR A 476 5.11 6.38 14.86
N ALA A 477 4.87 7.68 15.04
CA ALA A 477 5.95 8.67 15.22
C ALA A 477 6.75 8.40 16.50
N ASP A 478 6.09 8.13 17.63
CA ASP A 478 6.73 7.77 18.90
C ASP A 478 7.61 6.51 18.76
N ARG A 479 7.12 5.52 18.00
CA ARG A 479 7.79 4.23 17.78
C ARG A 479 8.99 4.35 16.85
N LEU A 480 8.93 5.19 15.82
CA LEU A 480 10.03 5.39 14.86
C LEU A 480 11.00 6.51 15.28
N ARG A 481 10.59 7.29 16.30
CA ARG A 481 11.33 8.35 17.00
C ARG A 481 11.26 9.71 16.34
N TRP A 482 11.17 10.73 17.19
CA TRP A 482 11.10 12.15 16.83
C TRP A 482 12.51 12.66 16.48
N MET A 483 13.06 12.21 15.35
CA MET A 483 14.46 12.49 14.98
C MET A 483 14.75 13.98 14.78
N ARG A 484 13.80 14.77 14.27
CA ARG A 484 13.98 16.24 14.18
C ARG A 484 14.19 16.85 15.56
N GLU A 485 13.51 16.30 16.56
CA GLU A 485 13.55 16.68 17.97
C GLU A 485 14.73 16.05 18.74
N GLY A 486 15.61 15.30 18.06
CA GLY A 486 16.87 14.81 18.64
C GLY A 486 16.85 13.38 19.18
N GLU A 487 15.75 12.63 19.00
CA GLU A 487 15.77 11.20 19.29
C GLU A 487 16.57 10.42 18.24
N GLU A 488 17.24 9.34 18.65
CA GLU A 488 17.93 8.43 17.73
C GLU A 488 16.94 7.59 16.92
N LYS A 489 17.27 7.30 15.65
CA LYS A 489 16.42 6.48 14.76
C LYS A 489 16.11 5.11 15.39
N GLN A 490 14.86 4.67 15.28
CA GLN A 490 14.48 3.27 15.52
C GLN A 490 13.86 2.65 14.26
N GLY A 491 13.93 1.32 14.15
CA GLY A 491 13.36 0.56 13.03
C GLY A 491 11.99 -0.02 13.35
N TRP A 492 11.27 -0.48 12.33
CA TRP A 492 10.00 -1.19 12.41
C TRP A 492 10.12 -2.56 13.10
N ASP A 493 9.00 -3.07 13.62
CA ASP A 493 8.96 -4.38 14.26
C ASP A 493 8.87 -5.49 13.20
N HIS A 494 9.66 -6.55 13.36
CA HIS A 494 9.62 -7.75 12.49
C HIS A 494 9.07 -8.97 13.24
N SER A 495 8.99 -8.90 14.57
CA SER A 495 8.18 -9.80 15.40
C SER A 495 6.68 -9.56 15.17
N GLY A 496 5.98 -10.62 14.78
CA GLY A 496 4.51 -10.61 14.68
C GLY A 496 3.86 -10.64 16.06
N PHE A 497 2.59 -11.02 16.11
CA PHE A 497 1.76 -10.97 17.31
C PHE A 497 1.60 -12.33 18.01
N ALA A 498 2.51 -13.26 17.73
CA ALA A 498 2.57 -14.56 18.40
C ALA A 498 4.03 -15.03 18.52
N GLU A 499 4.32 -15.87 19.51
CA GLU A 499 5.68 -16.36 19.77
C GLU A 499 6.23 -17.10 18.53
N GLY A 500 7.45 -16.75 18.11
CA GLY A 500 8.07 -17.32 16.91
C GLY A 500 7.60 -16.74 15.56
N TYR A 501 6.75 -15.71 15.53
CA TYR A 501 6.28 -15.04 14.31
C TYR A 501 7.23 -13.95 13.78
N LYS A 502 8.54 -14.18 13.87
CA LYS A 502 9.53 -13.25 13.30
C LYS A 502 9.70 -13.48 11.79
N LEU A 503 9.69 -12.39 11.02
CA LEU A 503 10.07 -12.38 9.60
C LEU A 503 11.60 -12.34 9.45
#